data_AF-A0A9Q6I820-F1
#
_entry.id   AF-A0A9Q6I820-F1
#
_cell.length_a   1.000
_cell.length_b   1.000
_cell.length_c   1.000
_cell.angle_alpha   90.00
_cell.angle_beta   90.00
_cell.angle_gamma   90.00
#
_symmetry.space_group_name_H-M   'P 1'
#
loop_
_entity.id
_entity.type
_entity.pdbx_description
1 polymer ?
#
loop_
_entity_poly.entity_id
_entity_poly.type
_entity_poly.pdbx_seq_one_letter_code
_entity_poly.pdbx_strand_id
1 'polypeptide(L)'
;MKLKNTILASTLLSLLAGNAFAAKELTPEQAAALKPFERINITGRFNAIGDAADAVSKRADELNADSYYIQGINDSNGNSGNWRVTADLYKANAPKASQETDYRMFNGLKELPKAEAYRLEPFDTVTVTGFFPSQPDVNEAISKAAKEKGAASFFIVRQVDANTGGNQFITAYIYKADAKQRAVQSPDSIPADSQAGKAALAAGGAEAKKVEIPGVASSETPSNAVGRFFETQSSTGKRYSVTLPDGREIQELNAVTAAQMQPFDTVTFSGHFGTPTEVSQEAAKRAAGKGAKFYHITRQWQNQSGGNLTVTADLFK
;
A
#
# COMPACT_ATOMS: atom_id res chain seq x y z
N MET A 1 13.14 2.30 -24.80
CA MET A 1 12.67 2.54 -23.42
C MET A 1 11.98 1.28 -22.92
N LYS A 2 12.31 0.80 -21.72
CA LYS A 2 11.70 -0.38 -21.10
C LYS A 2 10.45 0.07 -20.33
N LEU A 3 9.26 -0.11 -20.90
CA LEU A 3 8.00 0.11 -20.19
C LEU A 3 7.77 -1.06 -19.22
N LYS A 4 8.10 -0.84 -17.95
CA LYS A 4 7.69 -1.70 -16.84
C LYS A 4 6.51 -1.02 -16.13
N ASN A 5 5.40 -1.74 -16.05
CA ASN A 5 4.30 -1.57 -15.09
C ASN A 5 3.90 -0.12 -14.79
N THR A 6 3.60 0.65 -15.84
CA THR A 6 2.86 1.87 -15.67
C THR A 6 1.40 1.50 -15.88
N ILE A 7 0.62 1.48 -14.78
CA ILE A 7 -0.79 1.80 -14.86
C ILE A 7 -0.80 3.14 -15.60
N LEU A 8 -1.08 3.09 -16.91
CA LEU A 8 -1.21 4.28 -17.72
C LEU A 8 -2.38 5.03 -17.11
N ALA A 9 -2.05 6.03 -16.28
CA ALA A 9 -2.91 7.17 -16.06
C ALA A 9 -3.06 7.82 -17.46
N SER A 10 -3.96 7.27 -18.26
CA SER A 10 -4.45 7.89 -19.47
C SER A 10 -5.13 9.16 -19.02
N THR A 11 -4.39 10.26 -19.14
CA THR A 11 -4.98 11.58 -19.26
C THR A 11 -6.11 11.48 -20.28
N LEU A 12 -7.33 11.88 -19.90
CA LEU A 12 -8.47 11.89 -20.82
C LEU A 12 -8.04 12.57 -22.11
N LEU A 13 -8.03 11.83 -23.22
CA LEU A 13 -8.06 12.43 -24.54
C LEU A 13 -9.49 12.91 -24.77
N SER A 14 -9.86 14.03 -24.14
CA SER A 14 -11.12 14.72 -24.42
C SER A 14 -11.04 15.39 -25.79
N LEU A 15 -11.12 14.58 -26.85
CA LEU A 15 -11.46 15.07 -28.18
C LEU A 15 -12.94 15.45 -28.15
N LEU A 16 -13.21 16.74 -27.92
CA LEU A 16 -14.51 17.36 -28.20
C LEU A 16 -14.76 17.27 -29.71
N ALA A 17 -15.33 16.16 -30.16
CA ALA A 17 -15.90 16.03 -31.49
C ALA A 17 -17.30 15.41 -31.35
N GLY A 18 -18.33 16.24 -31.51
CA GLY A 18 -19.70 15.80 -31.47
C GLY A 18 -20.01 14.81 -32.59
N ASN A 19 -20.26 13.56 -32.23
CA ASN A 19 -21.07 12.62 -32.99
C ASN A 19 -21.95 11.87 -31.99
N ALA A 20 -23.27 11.92 -32.19
CA ALA A 20 -24.28 11.51 -31.22
C ALA A 20 -24.38 9.99 -30.96
N PHE A 21 -23.41 9.19 -31.41
CA PHE A 21 -23.51 7.71 -31.44
C PHE A 21 -22.21 6.97 -31.10
N ALA A 22 -21.19 7.63 -30.55
CA ALA A 22 -19.96 6.94 -30.12
C ALA A 22 -19.96 6.72 -28.60
N ALA A 23 -19.66 5.50 -28.17
CA ALA A 23 -19.50 5.13 -26.76
C ALA A 23 -18.48 6.06 -26.11
N LYS A 24 -18.82 6.61 -24.95
CA LYS A 24 -18.00 7.60 -24.24
C LYS A 24 -16.86 6.93 -23.46
N GLU A 25 -15.65 7.44 -23.57
CA GLU A 25 -14.55 7.01 -22.68
C GLU A 25 -14.73 7.55 -21.25
N LEU A 26 -14.65 6.67 -20.26
CA LEU A 26 -14.74 7.00 -18.84
C LEU A 26 -13.38 7.36 -18.25
N THR A 27 -13.38 8.18 -17.20
CA THR A 27 -12.18 8.36 -16.35
C THR A 27 -11.96 7.12 -15.47
N PRO A 28 -10.75 6.91 -14.94
CA PRO A 28 -10.49 5.83 -13.98
C PRO A 28 -11.45 5.85 -12.78
N GLU A 29 -11.77 7.04 -12.26
CA GLU A 29 -12.67 7.22 -11.11
C GLU A 29 -14.12 6.88 -11.47
N GLN A 30 -14.58 7.27 -12.67
CA GLN A 30 -15.92 6.94 -13.17
C GLN A 30 -16.06 5.43 -13.45
N ALA A 31 -15.06 4.84 -14.08
CA ALA A 31 -15.01 3.42 -14.39
C ALA A 31 -14.98 2.57 -13.11
N ALA A 32 -14.21 2.98 -12.09
CA ALA A 32 -14.14 2.30 -10.79
C ALA A 32 -15.46 2.34 -10.01
N ALA A 33 -16.33 3.31 -10.28
CA ALA A 33 -17.62 3.45 -9.62
C ALA A 33 -18.74 2.60 -10.26
N LEU A 34 -18.50 1.99 -11.42
CA LEU A 34 -19.49 1.26 -12.21
C LEU A 34 -19.05 -0.19 -12.43
N LYS A 35 -20.02 -1.11 -12.51
CA LYS A 35 -19.75 -2.50 -12.87
C LYS A 35 -19.80 -2.63 -14.41
N PRO A 36 -18.72 -3.07 -15.06
CA PRO A 36 -18.78 -3.36 -16.48
C PRO A 36 -19.65 -4.58 -16.74
N PHE A 37 -20.40 -4.56 -17.84
CA PHE A 37 -21.18 -5.73 -18.25
C PHE A 37 -20.33 -6.71 -19.05
N GLU A 38 -19.27 -6.23 -19.69
CA GLU A 38 -18.36 -7.04 -20.51
C GLU A 38 -16.95 -6.45 -20.51
N ARG A 39 -15.94 -7.33 -20.54
CA ARG A 39 -14.55 -6.97 -20.79
C ARG A 39 -14.13 -7.53 -22.13
N ILE A 40 -13.71 -6.66 -23.03
CA ILE A 40 -13.28 -7.03 -24.38
C ILE A 40 -11.75 -6.98 -24.51
N ASN A 41 -11.24 -7.73 -25.48
CA ASN A 41 -9.85 -7.64 -25.92
C ASN A 41 -9.81 -7.44 -27.44
N ILE A 42 -9.21 -6.33 -27.88
CA ILE A 42 -8.99 -6.04 -29.29
C ILE A 42 -7.52 -6.24 -29.59
N THR A 43 -7.19 -6.96 -30.66
CA THR A 43 -5.82 -7.10 -31.14
C THR A 43 -5.74 -6.53 -32.54
N GLY A 44 -4.79 -5.65 -32.78
CA GLY A 44 -4.66 -4.98 -34.07
C GLY A 44 -3.35 -4.24 -34.20
N ARG A 45 -3.11 -3.74 -35.41
CA ARG A 45 -1.98 -2.85 -35.69
C ARG A 45 -2.44 -1.41 -35.48
N PHE A 46 -1.90 -0.75 -34.47
CA PHE A 46 -2.22 0.63 -34.12
C PHE A 46 -0.96 1.48 -34.18
N ASN A 47 -1.06 2.67 -34.76
CA ASN A 47 0.08 3.59 -34.86
C ASN A 47 0.09 4.56 -33.68
N ALA A 48 -1.09 4.88 -33.13
CA ALA A 48 -1.26 5.73 -31.97
C ALA A 48 -2.28 5.16 -30.97
N ILE A 49 -2.21 5.65 -29.72
CA ILE A 49 -3.18 5.32 -28.66
C ILE A 49 -4.60 5.77 -29.06
N GLY A 50 -4.73 6.87 -29.82
CA GLY A 50 -6.01 7.31 -30.38
C GLY A 50 -6.64 6.27 -31.31
N ASP A 51 -5.86 5.65 -32.20
CA ASP A 51 -6.35 4.59 -33.11
C ASP A 51 -6.90 3.39 -32.33
N ALA A 52 -6.24 3.05 -31.21
CA ALA A 52 -6.67 2.00 -30.31
C ALA A 52 -7.97 2.37 -29.58
N ALA A 53 -8.10 3.62 -29.13
CA ALA A 53 -9.32 4.13 -28.50
C ALA A 53 -10.50 4.16 -29.48
N ASP A 54 -10.29 4.61 -30.72
CA ASP A 54 -11.32 4.61 -31.77
C ASP A 54 -11.80 3.18 -32.09
N ALA A 55 -10.89 2.21 -32.11
CA ALA A 55 -11.24 0.81 -32.31
C ALA A 55 -12.05 0.23 -31.13
N VAL A 56 -11.69 0.61 -29.90
CA VAL A 56 -12.47 0.25 -28.70
C VAL A 56 -13.85 0.91 -28.73
N SER A 57 -13.94 2.19 -29.09
CA SER A 57 -15.20 2.94 -29.20
C SER A 57 -16.15 2.28 -30.21
N LYS A 58 -15.67 1.96 -31.42
CA LYS A 58 -16.47 1.24 -32.43
C LYS A 58 -16.95 -0.12 -31.93
N ARG A 59 -16.07 -0.88 -31.27
CA ARG A 59 -16.44 -2.20 -30.73
C ARG A 59 -17.42 -2.08 -29.56
N ALA A 60 -17.29 -1.04 -28.76
CA ALA A 60 -18.22 -0.71 -27.68
C ALA A 60 -19.61 -0.41 -28.26
N ASP A 61 -19.70 0.38 -29.33
CA ASP A 61 -20.96 0.67 -30.03
C ASP A 61 -21.61 -0.59 -30.63
N GLU A 62 -20.83 -1.45 -31.27
CA GLU A 62 -21.31 -2.75 -31.80
C GLU A 62 -21.91 -3.64 -30.70
N LEU A 63 -21.36 -3.55 -29.49
CA LEU A 63 -21.83 -4.28 -28.30
C LEU A 63 -22.87 -3.48 -27.49
N ASN A 64 -23.37 -2.38 -28.05
CA ASN A 64 -24.37 -1.49 -27.47
C ASN A 64 -23.93 -0.92 -26.11
N ALA A 65 -22.65 -0.64 -25.91
CA ALA A 65 -22.15 0.02 -24.72
C ALA A 65 -22.32 1.54 -24.86
N ASP A 66 -22.79 2.20 -23.81
CA ASP A 66 -22.90 3.66 -23.76
C ASP A 66 -21.56 4.31 -23.41
N SER A 67 -20.67 3.55 -22.76
CA SER A 67 -19.35 4.00 -22.37
C SER A 67 -18.35 2.86 -22.21
N TYR A 68 -17.05 3.19 -22.28
CA TYR A 68 -15.96 2.23 -22.16
C TYR A 68 -14.80 2.79 -21.33
N TYR A 69 -13.94 1.90 -20.82
CA TYR A 69 -12.68 2.28 -20.17
C TYR A 69 -11.56 1.33 -20.59
N ILE A 70 -10.46 1.86 -21.09
CA ILE A 70 -9.30 1.05 -21.49
C ILE A 70 -8.49 0.68 -20.25
N GLN A 71 -8.51 -0.60 -19.90
CA GLN A 71 -7.76 -1.17 -18.76
C GLN A 71 -6.26 -1.25 -19.04
N GLY A 72 -5.89 -1.48 -20.30
CA GLY A 72 -4.48 -1.55 -20.68
C GLY A 72 -4.26 -1.81 -22.16
N ILE A 73 -3.13 -1.32 -22.64
CA ILE A 73 -2.63 -1.53 -24.00
C ILE A 73 -1.29 -2.24 -23.88
N ASN A 74 -1.22 -3.47 -24.38
CA ASN A 74 -0.04 -4.31 -24.33
C ASN A 74 0.52 -4.52 -25.74
N ASP A 75 1.73 -4.05 -26.01
CA ASP A 75 2.46 -4.44 -27.23
C ASP A 75 3.01 -5.84 -27.02
N SER A 76 2.44 -6.82 -27.72
CA SER A 76 2.79 -8.23 -27.48
C SER A 76 4.24 -8.56 -27.85
N ASN A 77 4.88 -7.75 -28.71
CA ASN A 77 6.20 -8.08 -29.29
C ASN A 77 7.24 -6.93 -29.23
N GLY A 78 6.96 -5.83 -28.53
CA GLY A 78 7.90 -4.73 -28.35
C GLY A 78 8.05 -3.83 -29.58
N ASN A 79 7.42 -2.65 -29.52
CA ASN A 79 7.47 -1.58 -30.51
C ASN A 79 7.03 -1.98 -31.94
N SER A 80 6.24 -3.04 -32.06
CA SER A 80 5.81 -3.62 -33.35
C SER A 80 4.56 -2.94 -33.94
N GLY A 81 3.86 -2.15 -33.13
CA GLY A 81 2.55 -1.60 -33.46
C GLY A 81 1.41 -2.62 -33.33
N ASN A 82 1.70 -3.90 -33.07
CA ASN A 82 0.67 -4.91 -32.79
C ASN A 82 0.31 -4.88 -31.31
N TRP A 83 -0.75 -4.16 -30.98
CA TRP A 83 -1.20 -4.02 -29.60
C TRP A 83 -2.41 -4.88 -29.32
N ARG A 84 -2.44 -5.44 -28.11
CA ARG A 84 -3.61 -6.01 -27.47
C ARG A 84 -4.17 -4.98 -26.49
N VAL A 85 -5.35 -4.47 -26.79
CA VAL A 85 -6.07 -3.47 -26.00
C VAL A 85 -7.17 -4.19 -25.22
N THR A 86 -7.15 -4.08 -23.90
CA THR A 86 -8.20 -4.60 -23.02
C THR A 86 -9.05 -3.44 -22.56
N ALA A 87 -10.37 -3.54 -22.73
CA ALA A 87 -11.30 -2.49 -22.33
C ALA A 87 -12.55 -3.07 -21.65
N ASP A 88 -13.06 -2.33 -20.69
CA ASP A 88 -14.33 -2.59 -20.00
C ASP A 88 -15.45 -1.79 -20.63
N LEU A 89 -16.61 -2.41 -20.80
CA LEU A 89 -17.80 -1.82 -21.42
C LEU A 89 -18.92 -1.63 -20.40
N TYR A 90 -19.62 -0.51 -20.51
CA TYR A 90 -20.64 -0.08 -19.56
C TYR A 90 -21.92 0.35 -20.29
N LYS A 91 -23.07 0.01 -19.69
CA LYS A 91 -24.38 0.55 -20.09
C LYS A 91 -24.64 1.88 -19.39
N ALA A 92 -25.56 2.70 -19.89
CA ALA A 92 -25.99 3.95 -19.26
C ALA A 92 -26.57 3.71 -17.86
N ASN A 93 -27.19 2.55 -17.64
CA ASN A 93 -27.73 2.10 -16.36
C ASN A 93 -26.81 1.09 -15.64
N ALA A 94 -25.50 1.10 -15.93
CA ALA A 94 -24.55 0.22 -15.27
C ALA A 94 -24.72 0.30 -13.75
N PRO A 95 -24.91 -0.84 -13.05
CA PRO A 95 -25.02 -0.82 -11.61
C PRO A 95 -23.72 -0.29 -11.01
N LYS A 96 -23.81 0.35 -9.85
CA LYS A 96 -22.62 0.77 -9.12
C LYS A 96 -21.71 -0.44 -8.90
N ALA A 97 -20.41 -0.25 -9.07
CA ALA A 97 -19.43 -1.26 -8.72
C ALA A 97 -19.71 -1.72 -7.28
N SER A 98 -19.70 -3.04 -7.07
CA SER A 98 -19.87 -3.58 -5.72
C SER A 98 -18.78 -3.00 -4.83
N GLN A 99 -19.18 -2.39 -3.72
CA GLN A 99 -18.25 -2.07 -2.63
C GLN A 99 -18.04 -3.28 -1.71
N GLU A 100 -18.71 -4.40 -1.99
CA GLU A 100 -18.52 -5.62 -1.22
C GLU A 100 -17.17 -6.23 -1.59
N THR A 101 -16.29 -6.29 -0.60
CA THR A 101 -15.03 -7.02 -0.69
C THR A 101 -15.35 -8.51 -0.79
N ASP A 102 -15.00 -9.12 -1.92
CA ASP A 102 -15.05 -10.57 -2.06
C ASP A 102 -13.95 -11.20 -1.19
N TYR A 103 -14.34 -11.80 -0.07
CA TYR A 103 -13.40 -12.50 0.81
C TYR A 103 -13.14 -13.91 0.32
N ARG A 104 -11.88 -14.35 0.46
CA ARG A 104 -11.58 -15.78 0.37
C ARG A 104 -12.17 -16.47 1.60
N MET A 105 -12.84 -17.59 1.38
CA MET A 105 -13.53 -18.35 2.42
C MET A 105 -12.85 -19.70 2.63
N PHE A 106 -12.57 -20.04 3.89
CA PHE A 106 -12.01 -21.34 4.28
C PHE A 106 -12.77 -21.86 5.50
N ASN A 107 -13.30 -23.08 5.43
CA ASN A 107 -14.12 -23.66 6.50
C ASN A 107 -15.33 -22.80 6.97
N GLY A 108 -15.78 -21.86 6.13
CA GLY A 108 -16.83 -20.89 6.47
C GLY A 108 -16.32 -19.62 7.17
N LEU A 109 -15.01 -19.47 7.36
CA LEU A 109 -14.36 -18.27 7.88
C LEU A 109 -13.84 -17.40 6.74
N LYS A 110 -13.97 -16.09 6.89
CA LYS A 110 -13.37 -15.10 5.98
C LYS A 110 -11.89 -14.94 6.27
N GLU A 111 -11.07 -14.95 5.23
CA GLU A 111 -9.69 -14.47 5.34
C GLU A 111 -9.67 -12.96 5.13
N LEU A 112 -9.27 -12.22 6.16
CA LEU A 112 -9.25 -10.77 6.10
C LEU A 112 -8.00 -10.26 5.37
N PRO A 113 -8.11 -9.20 4.55
CA PRO A 113 -6.94 -8.47 4.09
C PRO A 113 -6.29 -7.72 5.27
N LYS A 114 -4.96 -7.51 5.19
CA LYS A 114 -4.16 -6.83 6.24
C LYS A 114 -4.78 -5.51 6.71
N ALA A 115 -5.22 -4.68 5.76
CA ALA A 115 -5.77 -3.35 6.04
C ALA A 115 -7.06 -3.40 6.89
N GLU A 116 -7.87 -4.45 6.76
CA GLU A 116 -9.08 -4.64 7.56
C GLU A 116 -8.74 -5.31 8.90
N ALA A 117 -7.92 -6.37 8.86
CA ALA A 117 -7.49 -7.10 10.04
C ALA A 117 -6.85 -6.20 11.11
N TYR A 118 -6.05 -5.20 10.69
CA TYR A 118 -5.40 -4.26 11.60
C TYR A 118 -6.36 -3.19 12.16
N ARG A 119 -7.56 -3.06 11.62
CA ARG A 119 -8.60 -2.18 12.15
C ARG A 119 -9.59 -2.89 13.06
N LEU A 120 -9.46 -4.21 13.24
CA LEU A 120 -10.34 -5.00 14.10
C LEU A 120 -9.57 -5.52 15.32
N GLU A 121 -10.25 -5.62 16.46
CA GLU A 121 -9.70 -6.22 17.65
C GLU A 121 -9.81 -7.76 17.54
N PRO A 122 -8.69 -8.49 17.44
CA PRO A 122 -8.75 -9.94 17.55
C PRO A 122 -9.15 -10.33 18.96
N PHE A 123 -9.81 -11.47 19.14
CA PHE A 123 -10.15 -11.96 20.49
C PHE A 123 -9.17 -13.02 20.99
N ASP A 124 -8.50 -13.71 20.08
CA ASP A 124 -7.48 -14.72 20.38
C ASP A 124 -6.58 -14.93 19.15
N THR A 125 -5.65 -15.87 19.27
CA THR A 125 -4.78 -16.36 18.22
C THR A 125 -4.92 -17.87 18.07
N VAL A 126 -4.55 -18.37 16.89
CA VAL A 126 -4.29 -19.80 16.67
C VAL A 126 -2.90 -19.96 16.08
N THR A 127 -2.19 -20.99 16.54
CA THR A 127 -0.91 -21.39 15.98
C THR A 127 -1.02 -22.83 15.48
N VAL A 128 -0.60 -23.05 14.25
CA VAL A 128 -0.42 -24.40 13.68
C VAL A 128 1.04 -24.60 13.32
N THR A 129 1.49 -25.83 13.48
CA THR A 129 2.86 -26.25 13.16
C THR A 129 2.79 -27.47 12.27
N GLY A 130 3.55 -27.48 11.18
CA GLY A 130 3.58 -28.62 10.28
C GLY A 130 4.24 -28.30 8.94
N PHE A 131 4.28 -29.31 8.09
CA PHE A 131 4.66 -29.17 6.69
C PHE A 131 3.42 -28.84 5.85
N PHE A 132 3.44 -27.72 5.15
CA PHE A 132 2.33 -27.27 4.31
C PHE A 132 2.80 -27.09 2.87
N PRO A 133 2.35 -27.95 1.93
CA PRO A 133 2.80 -27.91 0.53
C PRO A 133 2.42 -26.62 -0.21
N SER A 134 1.34 -25.96 0.21
CA SER A 134 0.81 -24.78 -0.46
C SER A 134 0.16 -23.80 0.52
N GLN A 135 -0.03 -22.55 0.09
CA GLN A 135 -0.73 -21.54 0.90
C GLN A 135 -2.19 -21.93 1.22
N PRO A 136 -2.98 -22.52 0.29
CA PRO A 136 -4.30 -23.06 0.63
C PRO A 136 -4.28 -24.06 1.79
N ASP A 137 -3.25 -24.92 1.89
CA ASP A 137 -3.14 -25.90 3.00
C ASP A 137 -2.91 -25.20 4.35
N VAL A 138 -2.11 -24.12 4.35
CA VAL A 138 -1.93 -23.26 5.53
C VAL A 138 -3.26 -22.64 5.95
N ASN A 139 -3.98 -22.07 4.98
CA ASN A 139 -5.26 -21.40 5.22
C ASN A 139 -6.34 -22.38 5.73
N GLU A 140 -6.35 -23.61 5.20
CA GLU A 140 -7.24 -24.69 5.64
C GLU A 140 -6.95 -25.10 7.09
N ALA A 141 -5.68 -25.33 7.43
CA ALA A 141 -5.28 -25.69 8.80
C ALA A 141 -5.58 -24.59 9.82
N ILE A 142 -5.27 -23.34 9.48
CA ILE A 142 -5.57 -22.17 10.33
C ILE A 142 -7.08 -22.00 10.50
N SER A 143 -7.85 -22.04 9.41
CA SER A 143 -9.30 -21.82 9.47
C SER A 143 -10.02 -22.91 10.26
N LYS A 144 -9.56 -24.17 10.18
CA LYS A 144 -10.07 -25.26 11.02
C LYS A 144 -9.82 -24.99 12.51
N ALA A 145 -8.59 -24.67 12.89
CA ALA A 145 -8.25 -24.34 14.27
C ALA A 145 -8.99 -23.08 14.78
N ALA A 146 -9.16 -22.08 13.92
CA ALA A 146 -9.90 -20.86 14.24
C ALA A 146 -11.39 -21.13 14.45
N LYS A 147 -11.98 -22.02 13.63
CA LYS A 147 -13.39 -22.41 13.73
C LYS A 147 -13.70 -23.12 15.04
N GLU A 148 -12.80 -23.99 15.52
CA GLU A 148 -12.93 -24.66 16.82
C GLU A 148 -13.00 -23.65 17.98
N LYS A 149 -12.37 -22.48 17.83
CA LYS A 149 -12.45 -21.35 18.77
C LYS A 149 -13.62 -20.39 18.52
N GLY A 150 -14.52 -20.72 17.59
CA GLY A 150 -15.69 -19.92 17.26
C GLY A 150 -15.36 -18.57 16.64
N ALA A 151 -14.37 -18.55 15.74
CA ALA A 151 -14.06 -17.38 14.91
C ALA A 151 -14.96 -17.29 13.68
N ALA A 152 -15.22 -16.07 13.22
CA ALA A 152 -15.90 -15.79 11.96
C ALA A 152 -14.91 -15.43 10.84
N SER A 153 -13.71 -15.00 11.21
CA SER A 153 -12.67 -14.60 10.28
C SER A 153 -11.28 -14.71 10.90
N PHE A 154 -10.25 -14.73 10.05
CA PHE A 154 -8.86 -14.85 10.47
C PHE A 154 -7.92 -14.01 9.61
N PHE A 155 -6.74 -13.70 10.15
CA PHE A 155 -5.64 -13.08 9.42
C PHE A 155 -4.32 -13.71 9.86
N ILE A 156 -3.57 -14.29 8.90
CA ILE A 156 -2.24 -14.84 9.18
C ILE A 156 -1.28 -13.67 9.41
N VAL A 157 -0.86 -13.50 10.67
CA VAL A 157 0.06 -12.43 11.08
C VAL A 157 1.52 -12.86 11.00
N ARG A 158 1.78 -14.17 11.07
CA ARG A 158 3.14 -14.71 11.06
C ARG A 158 3.19 -16.09 10.43
N GLN A 159 4.18 -16.30 9.57
CA GLN A 159 4.53 -17.60 8.98
C GLN A 159 6.05 -17.64 8.89
N VAL A 160 6.68 -18.58 9.61
CA VAL A 160 8.14 -18.75 9.59
C VAL A 160 8.49 -20.23 9.46
N ASP A 161 9.64 -20.51 8.89
CA ASP A 161 10.17 -21.86 8.86
C ASP A 161 10.67 -22.25 10.25
N ALA A 162 10.17 -23.38 10.75
CA ALA A 162 10.56 -24.02 11.99
C ALA A 162 11.95 -24.65 11.90
N ASN A 163 12.30 -25.11 10.70
CA ASN A 163 13.56 -25.77 10.40
C ASN A 163 13.86 -25.68 8.90
N THR A 164 15.06 -26.11 8.51
CA THR A 164 15.48 -26.19 7.11
C THR A 164 14.77 -27.29 6.30
N GLY A 165 13.94 -28.11 6.95
CA GLY A 165 13.17 -29.20 6.34
C GLY A 165 11.78 -28.81 5.84
N GLY A 166 11.45 -27.52 5.85
CA GLY A 166 10.17 -27.01 5.33
C GLY A 166 8.99 -27.07 6.30
N ASN A 167 9.20 -27.47 7.56
CA ASN A 167 8.18 -27.30 8.58
C ASN A 167 8.03 -25.81 8.90
N GLN A 168 6.80 -25.38 9.16
CA GLN A 168 6.48 -23.99 9.43
C GLN A 168 5.73 -23.83 10.75
N PHE A 169 5.97 -22.70 11.42
CA PHE A 169 5.14 -22.18 12.50
C PHE A 169 4.30 -21.02 11.97
N ILE A 170 2.99 -21.22 11.90
CA ILE A 170 2.05 -20.21 11.40
C ILE A 170 1.14 -19.77 12.54
N THR A 171 1.03 -18.46 12.73
CA THR A 171 0.13 -17.85 13.71
C THR A 171 -0.82 -16.89 13.01
N ALA A 172 -2.10 -17.02 13.34
CA ALA A 172 -3.15 -16.14 12.87
C ALA A 172 -3.89 -15.47 14.03
N TYR A 173 -4.28 -14.23 13.82
CA TYR A 173 -5.34 -13.60 14.60
C TYR A 173 -6.69 -14.15 14.19
N ILE A 174 -7.57 -14.28 15.17
CA ILE A 174 -8.95 -14.71 14.94
C ILE A 174 -9.94 -13.70 15.52
N TYR A 175 -11.03 -13.50 14.79
CA TYR A 175 -11.99 -12.43 15.04
C TYR A 175 -13.41 -12.99 15.16
N LYS A 176 -14.21 -12.37 16.03
CA LYS A 176 -15.65 -12.63 16.10
C LYS A 176 -16.38 -11.95 14.95
N ALA A 177 -17.62 -12.36 14.68
CA ALA A 177 -18.45 -11.71 13.66
C ALA A 177 -18.74 -10.23 14.01
N ASP A 178 -18.78 -9.92 15.31
CA ASP A 178 -18.99 -8.61 15.90
C ASP A 178 -17.68 -7.98 16.44
N ALA A 179 -16.54 -8.33 15.85
CA ALA A 179 -15.24 -7.81 16.27
C ALA A 179 -15.26 -6.27 16.31
N LYS A 180 -14.85 -5.70 17.45
CA LYS A 180 -14.81 -4.26 17.66
C LYS A 180 -13.74 -3.62 16.78
N GLN A 181 -13.99 -2.40 16.33
CA GLN A 181 -12.96 -1.63 15.65
C GLN A 181 -11.88 -1.15 16.64
N ARG A 182 -10.62 -1.20 16.21
CA ARG A 182 -9.47 -0.65 16.93
C ARG A 182 -9.42 0.87 16.74
N ALA A 183 -9.07 1.58 17.80
CA ALA A 183 -8.64 2.97 17.71
C ALA A 183 -7.22 3.01 17.14
N VAL A 184 -7.12 3.26 15.84
CA VAL A 184 -5.84 3.40 15.12
C VAL A 184 -5.78 4.73 14.37
N GLN A 185 -4.57 5.19 14.10
CA GLN A 185 -4.32 6.42 13.35
C GLN A 185 -3.52 6.18 12.07
N SER A 186 -3.42 7.22 11.23
CA SER A 186 -2.62 7.15 10.01
C SER A 186 -1.14 6.96 10.35
N PRO A 187 -0.40 6.11 9.62
CA PRO A 187 1.07 6.09 9.68
C PRO A 187 1.69 7.42 9.21
N ASP A 188 0.92 8.27 8.54
CA ASP A 188 1.36 9.53 7.94
C ASP A 188 1.07 10.77 8.81
N SER A 189 0.58 10.56 10.04
CA SER A 189 0.26 11.66 10.96
C SER A 189 1.51 12.44 11.40
N ILE A 190 1.46 13.76 11.40
CA ILE A 190 2.56 14.64 11.82
C ILE A 190 2.91 14.38 13.30
N PRO A 191 4.18 14.12 13.67
CA PRO A 191 4.55 13.87 15.06
C PRO A 191 4.11 15.01 15.99
N ALA A 192 3.43 14.67 17.08
CA ALA A 192 2.81 15.66 17.98
C ALA A 192 3.82 16.62 18.62
N ASP A 193 5.04 16.15 18.88
CA ASP A 193 6.09 16.92 19.54
C ASP A 193 7.00 17.70 18.57
N SER A 194 6.72 17.61 17.27
CA SER A 194 7.36 18.40 16.21
C SER A 194 6.84 19.84 16.18
N GLN A 195 7.62 20.74 15.58
CA GLN A 195 7.18 22.13 15.38
C GLN A 195 5.92 22.22 14.51
N ALA A 196 5.83 21.40 13.46
CA ALA A 196 4.67 21.32 12.58
C ALA A 196 3.43 20.79 13.33
N GLY A 197 3.61 19.76 14.16
CA GLY A 197 2.55 19.20 15.00
C GLY A 197 1.98 20.23 15.97
N LYS A 198 2.85 20.97 16.68
CA LYS A 198 2.43 22.06 17.58
C LYS A 198 1.69 23.18 16.84
N ALA A 199 2.16 23.57 15.65
CA ALA A 199 1.51 24.58 14.84
C ALA A 199 0.13 24.13 14.35
N ALA A 200 0.00 22.88 13.89
CA ALA A 200 -1.25 22.30 13.44
C ALA A 200 -2.27 22.16 14.59
N LEU A 201 -1.82 21.77 15.79
CA LEU A 201 -2.66 21.75 16.99
C LEU A 201 -3.15 23.15 17.37
N ALA A 202 -2.29 24.16 17.28
CA ALA A 202 -2.66 25.56 17.56
C ALA A 202 -3.64 26.13 16.52
N ALA A 203 -3.52 25.74 15.25
CA ALA A 203 -4.46 26.12 14.19
C ALA A 203 -5.84 25.48 14.37
N GLY A 204 -5.89 24.29 14.98
CA GLY A 204 -7.14 23.57 15.24
C GLY A 204 -7.80 23.00 13.97
N GLY A 205 -9.06 22.59 14.10
CA GLY A 205 -9.89 22.17 12.97
C GLY A 205 -9.32 20.98 12.18
N ALA A 206 -9.20 21.14 10.87
CA ALA A 206 -8.72 20.10 9.97
C ALA A 206 -7.20 19.82 10.10
N GLU A 207 -6.40 20.82 10.45
CA GLU A 207 -4.95 20.66 10.59
C GLU A 207 -4.60 19.85 11.85
N ALA A 208 -5.30 20.08 12.96
CA ALA A 208 -5.12 19.28 14.18
C ALA A 208 -5.40 17.79 13.97
N LYS A 209 -6.28 17.42 13.03
CA LYS A 209 -6.58 16.00 12.71
C LYS A 209 -5.44 15.27 11.99
N LYS A 210 -4.48 16.01 11.42
CA LYS A 210 -3.29 15.43 10.79
C LYS A 210 -2.21 15.11 11.81
N VAL A 211 -2.35 15.56 13.05
CA VAL A 211 -1.34 15.38 14.10
C VAL A 211 -1.52 14.04 14.78
N GLU A 212 -0.40 13.37 15.04
CA GLU A 212 -0.35 12.11 15.76
C GLU A 212 -0.97 12.26 17.15
N ILE A 213 -1.79 11.29 17.55
CA ILE A 213 -2.33 11.19 18.91
C ILE A 213 -1.37 10.30 19.72
N PRO A 214 -0.69 10.84 20.74
CA PRO A 214 0.22 10.04 21.56
C PRO A 214 -0.48 8.84 22.20
N GLY A 215 0.12 7.66 22.07
CA GLY A 215 -0.41 6.41 22.62
C GLY A 215 -1.43 5.66 21.74
N VAL A 216 -1.86 6.25 20.62
CA VAL A 216 -2.74 5.57 19.65
C VAL A 216 -1.88 4.80 18.64
N ALA A 217 -2.24 3.54 18.37
CA ALA A 217 -1.50 2.67 17.46
C ALA A 217 -1.64 3.11 15.99
N SER A 218 -0.63 2.82 15.17
CA SER A 218 -0.73 2.97 13.72
C SER A 218 -1.70 1.95 13.12
N SER A 219 -2.44 2.35 12.08
CA SER A 219 -3.28 1.46 11.27
C SER A 219 -2.46 0.44 10.45
N GLU A 220 -1.14 0.59 10.41
CA GLU A 220 -0.22 -0.35 9.78
C GLU A 220 0.37 -1.40 10.74
N THR A 221 -0.03 -1.40 12.01
CA THR A 221 0.51 -2.32 13.01
C THR A 221 -0.57 -3.27 13.56
N PRO A 222 -0.23 -4.56 13.78
CA PRO A 222 -1.14 -5.51 14.39
C PRO A 222 -1.48 -5.16 15.84
N SER A 223 -2.50 -5.80 16.43
CA SER A 223 -2.80 -5.64 17.86
C SER A 223 -1.70 -6.31 18.69
N ASN A 224 -1.16 -5.58 19.66
CA ASN A 224 -0.18 -6.10 20.61
C ASN A 224 -0.83 -6.63 21.90
N ALA A 225 -2.17 -6.54 22.02
CA ALA A 225 -2.90 -6.91 23.23
C ALA A 225 -3.25 -8.40 23.31
N VAL A 226 -3.16 -9.12 22.18
CA VAL A 226 -3.67 -10.50 22.07
C VAL A 226 -2.59 -11.43 21.52
N GLY A 227 -2.44 -12.58 22.18
CA GLY A 227 -1.42 -13.58 21.86
C GLY A 227 -0.06 -13.30 22.52
N ARG A 228 0.89 -14.22 22.33
CA ARG A 228 2.25 -14.15 22.86
C ARG A 228 3.25 -13.57 21.86
N PHE A 229 2.81 -12.62 21.04
CA PHE A 229 3.68 -12.05 20.01
C PHE A 229 4.85 -11.26 20.59
N PHE A 230 4.73 -10.72 21.80
CA PHE A 230 5.85 -10.05 22.48
C PHE A 230 7.05 -10.99 22.71
N GLU A 231 6.87 -12.31 22.71
CA GLU A 231 7.97 -13.28 22.85
C GLU A 231 8.81 -13.40 21.57
N THR A 232 8.29 -12.96 20.41
CA THR A 232 8.95 -13.16 19.10
C THR A 232 8.88 -11.98 18.13
N GLN A 233 8.12 -10.93 18.43
CA GLN A 233 8.06 -9.69 17.66
C GLN A 233 8.94 -8.62 18.32
N SER A 234 10.01 -8.26 17.63
CA SER A 234 10.89 -7.15 18.02
C SER A 234 10.37 -5.78 17.55
N SER A 235 9.30 -5.72 16.74
CA SER A 235 8.77 -4.45 16.24
C SER A 235 7.94 -3.75 17.31
N THR A 236 8.34 -2.54 17.69
CA THR A 236 7.64 -1.72 18.70
C THR A 236 6.32 -1.13 18.22
N GLY A 237 5.99 -1.31 16.93
CA GLY A 237 4.82 -0.68 16.30
C GLY A 237 4.89 0.85 16.23
N LYS A 238 6.06 1.42 16.57
CA LYS A 238 6.35 2.85 16.49
C LYS A 238 7.06 3.15 15.17
N ARG A 239 7.06 4.44 14.78
CA ARG A 239 7.93 4.94 13.72
C ARG A 239 9.39 4.58 14.02
N TYR A 240 10.14 4.32 12.95
CA TYR A 240 11.55 3.99 13.08
C TYR A 240 12.33 5.15 13.69
N SER A 241 13.07 4.87 14.75
CA SER A 241 13.92 5.83 15.45
C SER A 241 15.31 5.25 15.63
N VAL A 242 16.31 6.10 15.48
CA VAL A 242 17.70 5.79 15.81
C VAL A 242 17.99 6.31 17.20
N THR A 243 18.31 5.41 18.12
CA THR A 243 18.86 5.76 19.44
C THR A 243 20.36 5.98 19.31
N LEU A 244 20.82 7.20 19.61
CA LEU A 244 22.23 7.56 19.60
C LEU A 244 22.93 7.12 20.91
N PRO A 245 24.28 7.04 20.94
CA PRO A 245 25.02 6.65 22.14
C PRO A 245 24.80 7.55 23.37
N ASP A 246 24.36 8.80 23.15
CA ASP A 246 24.00 9.75 24.21
C ASP A 246 22.56 9.60 24.70
N GLY A 247 21.83 8.59 24.21
CA GLY A 247 20.45 8.30 24.58
C GLY A 247 19.40 9.12 23.82
N ARG A 248 19.79 10.04 22.92
CA ARG A 248 18.82 10.78 22.09
C ARG A 248 18.23 9.85 21.04
N GLU A 249 16.91 9.90 20.89
CA GLU A 249 16.20 9.25 19.80
C GLU A 249 15.91 10.27 18.68
N ILE A 250 16.34 9.94 17.47
CA ILE A 250 16.06 10.73 16.27
C ILE A 250 15.19 9.88 15.35
N GLN A 251 14.01 10.39 15.02
CA GLN A 251 13.01 9.63 14.28
C GLN A 251 13.14 9.87 12.78
N GLU A 252 13.06 8.80 11.99
CA GLU A 252 12.99 8.88 10.54
C GLU A 252 11.53 9.02 10.09
N LEU A 253 11.25 10.06 9.30
CA LEU A 253 9.93 10.32 8.74
C LEU A 253 9.78 9.61 7.40
N ASN A 254 8.57 9.10 7.13
CA ASN A 254 8.19 8.71 5.78
C ASN A 254 7.99 9.97 4.91
N ALA A 255 8.00 9.77 3.59
CA ALA A 255 7.91 10.89 2.64
C ALA A 255 6.63 11.72 2.79
N VAL A 256 5.49 11.07 3.09
CA VAL A 256 4.18 11.74 3.22
C VAL A 256 4.15 12.64 4.46
N THR A 257 4.71 12.18 5.58
CA THR A 257 4.83 12.97 6.81
C THR A 257 5.81 14.12 6.60
N ALA A 258 6.97 13.84 6.00
CA ALA A 258 8.00 14.84 5.73
C ALA A 258 7.47 15.96 4.81
N ALA A 259 6.68 15.63 3.78
CA ALA A 259 6.07 16.61 2.89
C ALA A 259 5.04 17.54 3.57
N GLN A 260 4.50 17.15 4.73
CA GLN A 260 3.61 17.98 5.55
C GLN A 260 4.38 18.89 6.51
N MET A 261 5.71 18.78 6.57
CA MET A 261 6.58 19.50 7.49
C MET A 261 7.54 20.39 6.70
N GLN A 262 7.90 21.54 7.28
CA GLN A 262 8.91 22.40 6.70
C GLN A 262 10.28 22.02 7.27
N PRO A 263 11.25 21.57 6.44
CA PRO A 263 12.61 21.36 6.92
C PRO A 263 13.25 22.70 7.29
N PHE A 264 14.01 22.70 8.38
CA PHE A 264 14.77 23.89 8.80
C PHE A 264 16.19 23.89 8.24
N ASP A 265 16.70 22.72 7.84
CA ASP A 265 18.04 22.53 7.29
C ASP A 265 18.11 21.19 6.54
N THR A 266 19.17 20.97 5.79
CA THR A 266 19.46 19.74 5.05
C THR A 266 20.92 19.33 5.33
N VAL A 267 21.20 18.04 5.31
CA VAL A 267 22.56 17.49 5.37
C VAL A 267 22.82 16.65 4.13
N THR A 268 24.01 16.76 3.57
CA THR A 268 24.49 15.88 2.50
C THR A 268 25.80 15.26 2.93
N PHE A 269 25.95 13.96 2.69
CA PHE A 269 27.13 13.23 3.11
C PHE A 269 27.43 12.03 2.24
N SER A 270 28.70 11.68 2.14
CA SER A 270 29.15 10.51 1.42
C SER A 270 29.88 9.56 2.35
N GLY A 271 29.69 8.27 2.15
CA GLY A 271 30.37 7.24 2.92
C GLY A 271 30.23 5.87 2.28
N HIS A 272 30.93 4.90 2.86
CA HIS A 272 30.74 3.49 2.56
C HIS A 272 29.77 2.92 3.59
N PHE A 273 28.61 2.47 3.14
CA PHE A 273 27.57 1.89 4.00
C PHE A 273 27.24 0.49 3.50
N GLY A 274 27.38 -0.51 4.37
CA GLY A 274 27.06 -1.90 4.08
C GLY A 274 25.57 -2.19 4.19
N THR A 275 24.83 -1.39 4.96
CA THR A 275 23.39 -1.59 5.20
C THR A 275 22.61 -0.27 5.21
N PRO A 276 21.31 -0.28 4.89
CA PRO A 276 20.43 0.88 5.08
C PRO A 276 20.42 1.38 6.53
N THR A 277 20.56 0.50 7.51
CA THR A 277 20.62 0.85 8.93
C THR A 277 21.80 1.77 9.23
N GLU A 278 22.97 1.51 8.65
CA GLU A 278 24.14 2.39 8.80
C GLU A 278 23.90 3.77 8.18
N VAL A 279 23.22 3.83 7.04
CA VAL A 279 22.82 5.10 6.41
C VAL A 279 21.92 5.90 7.35
N SER A 280 20.87 5.27 7.89
CA SER A 280 19.95 5.90 8.84
C SER A 280 20.66 6.33 10.13
N GLN A 281 21.59 5.52 10.66
CA GLN A 281 22.37 5.89 11.85
C GLN A 281 23.24 7.13 11.62
N GLU A 282 23.92 7.22 10.48
CA GLU A 282 24.74 8.39 10.15
C GLU A 282 23.91 9.62 9.82
N ALA A 283 22.74 9.46 9.16
CA ALA A 283 21.78 10.53 8.97
C ALA A 283 21.28 11.08 10.32
N ALA A 284 20.85 10.20 11.22
CA ALA A 284 20.38 10.55 12.56
C ALA A 284 21.46 11.27 13.39
N LYS A 285 22.70 10.80 13.35
CA LYS A 285 23.84 11.44 14.04
C LYS A 285 24.07 12.87 13.55
N ARG A 286 24.02 13.10 12.24
CA ARG A 286 24.16 14.45 11.65
C ARG A 286 22.95 15.34 11.95
N ALA A 287 21.74 14.78 11.88
CA ALA A 287 20.51 15.43 12.25
C ALA A 287 20.58 15.93 13.71
N ALA A 288 20.97 15.06 14.62
CA ALA A 288 21.17 15.37 16.03
C ALA A 288 22.25 16.43 16.28
N GLY A 289 23.34 16.42 15.49
CA GLY A 289 24.39 17.45 15.53
C GLY A 289 23.88 18.85 15.17
N LYS A 290 22.84 18.94 14.33
CA LYS A 290 22.14 20.18 13.97
C LYS A 290 20.91 20.46 14.84
N GLY A 291 20.70 19.65 15.88
CA GLY A 291 19.56 19.79 16.81
C GLY A 291 18.21 19.49 16.17
N ALA A 292 18.17 18.61 15.16
CA ALA A 292 16.94 18.06 14.64
C ALA A 292 16.41 16.96 15.56
N LYS A 293 15.10 16.79 15.60
CA LYS A 293 14.44 15.63 16.23
C LYS A 293 14.02 14.59 15.20
N PHE A 294 13.76 15.04 13.98
CA PHE A 294 13.34 14.17 12.89
C PHE A 294 14.18 14.43 11.65
N TYR A 295 14.31 13.42 10.81
CA TYR A 295 14.91 13.54 9.49
C TYR A 295 14.15 12.73 8.45
N HIS A 296 14.35 13.08 7.18
CA HIS A 296 13.88 12.29 6.05
C HIS A 296 14.97 12.21 5.00
N ILE A 297 15.36 11.00 4.60
CA ILE A 297 16.33 10.82 3.52
C ILE A 297 15.62 11.11 2.19
N THR A 298 15.99 12.21 1.54
CA THR A 298 15.38 12.67 0.29
C THR A 298 16.05 12.07 -0.94
N ARG A 299 17.34 11.73 -0.84
CA ARG A 299 18.10 11.21 -1.97
C ARG A 299 19.23 10.31 -1.54
N GLN A 300 19.42 9.21 -2.27
CA GLN A 300 20.57 8.33 -2.17
C GLN A 300 21.09 8.04 -3.59
N TRP A 301 22.37 8.22 -3.83
CA TRP A 301 22.97 7.90 -5.13
C TRP A 301 24.42 7.45 -4.97
N GLN A 302 24.85 6.55 -5.85
CA GLN A 302 26.22 6.08 -5.89
C GLN A 302 27.00 6.85 -6.96
N ASN A 303 28.25 7.17 -6.67
CA ASN A 303 29.15 7.70 -7.68
C ASN A 303 29.53 6.61 -8.70
N GLN A 304 29.76 7.00 -9.96
CA GLN A 304 30.09 6.10 -11.08
C GLN A 304 31.28 5.17 -10.80
N SER A 305 32.16 5.54 -9.87
CA SER A 305 33.34 4.79 -9.45
C SER A 305 33.04 3.58 -8.56
N GLY A 306 31.78 3.34 -8.18
CA GLY A 306 31.33 2.15 -7.45
C GLY A 306 31.99 1.99 -6.08
N GLY A 307 31.39 2.51 -5.02
CA GLY A 307 31.88 2.24 -3.66
C GLY A 307 31.38 3.20 -2.59
N ASN A 308 31.16 4.46 -2.93
CA ASN A 308 30.62 5.46 -2.00
C ASN A 308 29.17 5.81 -2.35
N LEU A 309 28.32 5.79 -1.33
CA LEU A 309 26.94 6.26 -1.39
C LEU A 309 26.90 7.69 -0.86
N THR A 310 26.34 8.60 -1.65
CA THR A 310 26.00 9.95 -1.21
C THR A 310 24.52 10.01 -0.83
N VAL A 311 24.25 10.57 0.33
CA VAL A 311 22.94 10.63 0.98
C VAL A 311 22.63 12.08 1.31
N THR A 312 21.43 12.53 0.96
CA THR A 312 20.88 13.82 1.37
C THR A 312 19.66 13.57 2.27
N ALA A 313 19.60 14.27 3.39
CA ALA A 313 18.50 14.19 4.33
C ALA A 313 18.05 15.57 4.79
N ASP A 314 16.74 15.78 4.80
CA ASP A 314 16.09 16.96 5.32
C ASP A 314 15.87 16.83 6.83
N LEU A 315 15.99 17.94 7.55
CA LEU A 315 15.99 17.98 9.01
C LEU A 315 14.80 18.78 9.55
N PHE A 316 14.15 18.24 10.58
CA PHE A 316 12.96 18.84 11.18
C PHE A 316 13.06 18.94 12.71
N LYS A 317 12.34 19.92 13.26
CA LYS A 317 12.27 20.21 14.71
C LYS A 317 11.12 19.48 15.40
#